data_AF-A0A537T9V4-F1
#
_entry.id   AF-A0A537T9V4-F1
#
_cell.length_a   1.000
_cell.length_b   1.000
_cell.length_c   1.000
_cell.angle_alpha   90.00
_cell.angle_beta   90.00
_cell.angle_gamma   90.00
#
_symmetry.space_group_name_H-M   'P 1'
#
loop_
_entity.id
_entity.type
_entity.pdbx_description
1 polymer ?
#
loop_
_entity_poly.entity_id
_entity_poly.type
_entity_poly.pdbx_seq_one_letter_code
_entity_poly.pdbx_strand_id
1 'polypeptide(L)' 'MPTAKVHRISAAAPDDVRGIEDAIIGGRIDPDGIVAIFGKTEGNGCVNDFTRGYATQSR' A
#
# COMPACT_ATOMS: atom_id res chain seq x y z
N MET A 1 -14.06 21.45 4.03
CA MET A 1 -12.89 21.51 3.13
C MET A 1 -12.19 20.16 3.19
N PRO A 2 -11.77 19.57 2.06
CA PRO A 2 -11.03 18.31 2.09
C PRO A 2 -9.65 18.52 2.72
N THR A 3 -9.16 17.51 3.44
CA THR A 3 -7.81 17.49 4.05
C THR A 3 -7.07 16.26 3.53
N ALA A 4 -5.86 16.47 2.99
CA ALA A 4 -4.99 15.37 2.58
C ALA A 4 -4.20 14.84 3.79
N LYS A 5 -4.17 13.50 3.94
CA LYS A 5 -3.31 12.80 4.89
C LYS A 5 -2.38 11.87 4.12
N VAL A 6 -1.12 11.78 4.53
CA VAL A 6 -0.12 10.90 3.92
C VAL A 6 0.41 9.96 4.98
N HIS A 7 0.37 8.66 4.68
CA HIS A 7 0.85 7.60 5.55
C HIS A 7 2.00 6.88 4.86
N ARG A 8 3.15 6.80 5.53
CA ARG A 8 4.24 5.93 5.10
C ARG A 8 4.18 4.65 5.92
N ILE A 9 3.98 3.53 5.24
CA ILE A 9 3.82 2.21 5.84
C ILE A 9 4.92 1.31 5.26
N SER A 10 5.63 0.59 6.13
CA SER A 10 6.63 -0.38 5.71
C SER A 10 5.95 -1.69 5.28
N ALA A 11 6.52 -2.35 4.28
CA ALA A 11 6.11 -3.69 3.83
C ALA A 11 7.35 -4.60 3.84
N ALA A 12 7.20 -5.84 4.33
CA ALA A 12 8.29 -6.82 4.39
C ALA A 12 8.37 -7.73 3.15
N ALA A 13 7.38 -7.66 2.26
CA ALA A 13 7.28 -8.38 1.00
C ALA A 13 6.31 -7.63 0.06
N PRO A 14 6.25 -7.94 -1.24
CA PRO A 14 5.33 -7.26 -2.16
C PRO A 14 3.85 -7.42 -1.78
N ASP A 15 3.48 -8.52 -1.15
CA ASP A 15 2.13 -8.86 -0.69
C ASP A 15 1.84 -8.50 0.78
N ASP A 16 2.79 -7.87 1.48
CA ASP A 16 2.62 -7.49 2.88
C ASP A 16 1.74 -6.23 3.03
N VAL A 17 0.45 -6.46 3.25
CA VAL A 17 -0.56 -5.40 3.48
C VAL A 17 -0.88 -5.15 4.95
N ARG A 18 -0.27 -5.90 5.89
CA ARG A 18 -0.63 -5.87 7.32
C ARG A 18 -0.57 -4.48 7.93
N GLY A 19 0.42 -3.68 7.54
CA GLY A 19 0.54 -2.30 8.03
C GLY A 19 -0.59 -1.37 7.58
N ILE A 20 -1.21 -1.64 6.43
CA ILE A 20 -2.42 -0.95 5.94
C ILE A 20 -3.64 -1.45 6.71
N GLU A 21 -3.79 -2.76 6.86
CA GLU A 21 -4.88 -3.38 7.64
C GLU A 21 -4.91 -2.84 9.08
N ASP A 22 -3.76 -2.84 9.77
CA ASP A 22 -3.62 -2.32 11.13
C ASP A 22 -3.97 -0.83 11.21
N ALA A 23 -3.64 -0.04 10.18
CA ALA A 23 -3.97 1.38 10.13
C ALA A 23 -5.47 1.62 9.94
N ILE A 24 -6.16 0.76 9.19
CA ILE A 24 -7.61 0.79 8.99
C ILE A 24 -8.32 0.32 10.27
N ILE A 25 -7.96 -0.85 10.80
CA ILE A 25 -8.55 -1.42 12.03
C ILE A 25 -8.35 -0.46 13.21
N GLY A 26 -7.19 0.20 13.30
CA GLY A 26 -6.89 1.20 14.33
C GLY A 26 -7.53 2.58 14.09
N GLY A 27 -8.33 2.76 13.03
CA GLY A 27 -9.03 4.02 12.72
C GLY A 27 -8.10 5.17 12.28
N ARG A 28 -6.83 4.90 11.95
CA ARG A 28 -5.90 5.92 11.45
C ARG A 28 -6.17 6.27 9.99
N ILE A 29 -6.67 5.30 9.22
CA ILE A 29 -7.05 5.44 7.81
C ILE A 29 -8.51 5.01 7.67
N ASP A 30 -9.33 5.85 7.04
CA ASP A 30 -10.65 5.46 6.56
C ASP A 30 -10.48 4.89 5.14
N PRO A 31 -10.83 3.61 4.89
CA PRO A 31 -10.64 2.99 3.58
C PRO A 31 -11.39 3.72 2.46
N ASP A 32 -12.56 4.30 2.74
CA ASP A 32 -13.34 5.04 1.73
C ASP A 32 -12.69 6.37 1.33
N GLY A 33 -11.74 6.86 2.15
CA GLY A 33 -10.97 8.08 1.90
C GLY A 33 -9.65 7.85 1.13
N ILE A 34 -9.29 6.60 0.82
CA ILE A 34 -8.03 6.30 0.11
C ILE A 34 -8.19 6.63 -1.37
N VAL A 35 -7.47 7.67 -1.83
CA VAL A 35 -7.51 8.10 -3.24
C VAL A 35 -6.34 7.58 -4.08
N ALA A 36 -5.23 7.17 -3.44
CA ALA A 36 -4.05 6.65 -4.12
C ALA A 36 -3.16 5.86 -3.15
N ILE A 37 -2.40 4.91 -3.70
CA ILE A 37 -1.35 4.16 -3.02
C ILE A 37 -0.11 4.18 -3.90
N PHE A 38 1.02 4.63 -3.36
CA PHE A 38 2.31 4.58 -4.04
C PHE A 38 3.16 3.49 -3.37
N GLY A 39 3.49 2.45 -4.13
CA GLY A 39 4.27 1.30 -3.64
C GLY A 39 5.66 1.25 -4.26
N LYS A 40 6.68 0.99 -3.43
CA LYS A 40 8.01 0.58 -3.87
C LYS A 40 8.16 -0.90 -3.59
N THR A 41 8.05 -1.74 -4.61
CA THR A 41 8.18 -3.19 -4.48
C THR A 41 9.64 -3.64 -4.65
N GLU A 42 9.99 -4.86 -4.21
CA GLU A 42 11.40 -5.32 -4.14
C GLU A 42 11.93 -5.95 -5.43
N GLY A 43 11.10 -6.05 -6.47
CA GLY A 43 11.57 -6.54 -7.76
C GLY A 43 12.52 -5.57 -8.48
N ASN A 44 12.98 -5.99 -9.65
CA ASN A 44 14.05 -5.28 -10.37
C ASN A 44 13.60 -3.97 -11.04
N GLY A 45 12.30 -3.66 -11.10
CA GLY A 45 11.77 -2.46 -11.76
C GLY A 45 11.82 -2.47 -13.30
N CYS A 46 12.36 -3.51 -13.93
CA CYS A 46 12.47 -3.64 -15.39
C CYS A 46 11.20 -4.28 -15.99
N VAL A 47 11.31 -4.90 -17.18
CA VAL A 47 10.16 -5.47 -17.89
C VAL A 47 9.49 -6.61 -17.12
N ASN A 48 10.27 -7.54 -16.58
CA ASN A 48 9.78 -8.79 -15.98
C ASN A 48 9.61 -8.73 -14.46
N ASP A 49 9.38 -7.54 -13.90
CA ASP A 49 9.08 -7.40 -12.49
C ASP A 49 7.57 -7.52 -12.23
N PHE A 50 7.19 -8.70 -11.73
CA PHE A 50 5.82 -9.04 -11.36
C PHE A 50 5.46 -8.65 -9.92
N THR A 51 6.43 -8.21 -9.11
CA THR A 51 6.17 -7.78 -7.72
C THR A 51 5.22 -6.58 -7.69
N ARG A 52 5.25 -5.73 -8.73
CA ARG A 52 4.32 -4.60 -8.92
C ARG A 52 2.86 -5.04 -9.01
N GLY A 53 2.60 -6.02 -9.86
CA GLY A 53 1.25 -6.59 -10.03
C GLY A 53 0.83 -7.35 -8.79
N TYR A 54 1.76 -8.10 -8.17
CA TYR A 54 1.47 -8.85 -6.96
C TYR A 54 1.06 -7.95 -5.79
N ALA A 55 1.79 -6.84 -5.57
CA ALA A 55 1.42 -5.84 -4.56
C ALA A 55 0.06 -5.18 -4.81
N THR A 56 -0.30 -4.99 -6.08
CA THR A 56 -1.60 -4.39 -6.47
C THR A 56 -2.76 -5.35 -6.25
N GLN A 57 -2.54 -6.67 -6.41
CA GLN A 57 -3.58 -7.70 -6.26
C GLN A 57 -3.83 -8.08 -4.79
N SER A 58 -2.81 -7.93 -3.94
CA SER A 58 -2.79 -8.43 -2.56
C SER A 58 -3.93 -7.82 -1.72
N ARG A 59 -4.40 -8.60 -0.75
CA ARG A 59 -5.60 -8.29 0.05
C ARG A 59 -5.32 -8.42 1.52
#